data_AF-A0AAV8X4H9-F1
#
_entry.id   AF-A0AAV8X4H9-F1
#
_cell.length_a   1.000
_cell.length_b   1.000
_cell.length_c   1.000
_cell.angle_alpha   90.00
_cell.angle_beta   90.00
_cell.angle_gamma   90.00
#
_symmetry.space_group_name_H-M   'P 1'
#
loop_
_entity.id
_entity.type
_entity.pdbx_description
1 polymer ?
#
loop_
_entity_poly.entity_id
_entity_poly.type
_entity_poly.pdbx_seq_one_letter_code
_entity_poly.pdbx_strand_id
1 'polypeptide(L)'
;MIILKRDGWNPIEKKIYFLKKNRICLGTYIEFTKYCSENKKRRRPEKTFENVSERSRRQKTKKLRPQHSPEELSYAAQMSLRSFGQMDASKVIRDITTTSPKRALKYRTAYQQLDIPQTRKL
;
A
#
# COMPACT_ATOMS: atom_id res chain seq x y z
N MET A 1 -23.05 -32.08 62.13
CA MET A 1 -22.79 -31.87 60.70
C MET A 1 -21.37 -31.32 60.54
N ILE A 2 -20.43 -32.12 60.02
CA ILE A 2 -19.06 -31.65 59.72
C ILE A 2 -19.01 -31.37 58.21
N ILE A 3 -18.82 -30.11 57.83
CA ILE A 3 -18.66 -29.71 56.42
C ILE A 3 -17.21 -29.97 56.04
N LEU A 4 -16.93 -31.06 55.33
CA LEU A 4 -15.64 -31.29 54.69
C LEU A 4 -15.45 -30.23 53.58
N LYS A 5 -14.46 -29.36 53.75
CA LYS A 5 -14.05 -28.43 52.70
C LYS A 5 -13.53 -29.25 51.52
N ARG A 6 -14.15 -29.06 50.35
CA ARG A 6 -13.71 -29.68 49.08
C ARG A 6 -12.24 -29.36 48.82
N ASP A 7 -11.46 -30.40 48.54
CA ASP A 7 -10.06 -30.34 48.12
C ASP A 7 -9.92 -29.59 46.79
N GLY A 8 -9.85 -28.27 46.88
CA GLY A 8 -9.56 -27.39 45.75
C GLY A 8 -8.06 -27.36 45.51
N TRP A 9 -7.63 -27.82 44.33
CA TRP A 9 -6.23 -27.85 43.93
C TRP A 9 -5.52 -26.49 44.10
N ASN A 10 -4.40 -26.49 44.81
CA ASN A 10 -3.58 -25.31 45.10
C ASN A 10 -2.90 -24.76 43.81
N PRO A 11 -3.14 -23.49 43.43
CA PRO A 11 -2.56 -22.89 42.23
C PRO A 11 -1.02 -22.86 42.20
N ILE A 12 -0.39 -22.74 43.37
CA ILE A 12 1.07 -22.69 43.50
C ILE A 12 1.68 -24.03 43.11
N GLU A 13 1.09 -25.12 43.58
CA GLU A 13 1.52 -26.49 43.27
C GLU A 13 1.36 -26.79 41.77
N LYS A 14 0.30 -26.29 41.14
CA LYS A 14 0.13 -26.39 39.67
C LYS A 14 1.26 -25.70 38.93
N LYS A 15 1.64 -24.50 39.37
CA LYS A 15 2.73 -23.74 38.74
C LYS A 15 4.06 -24.49 38.88
N ILE A 16 4.35 -25.02 40.06
CA ILE A 16 5.57 -25.80 40.32
C ILE A 16 5.58 -27.07 39.46
N TYR A 17 4.47 -27.82 39.45
CA TYR A 17 4.33 -29.02 38.64
C TYR A 17 4.49 -28.73 37.15
N PHE A 18 3.87 -27.65 36.66
CA PHE A 18 3.98 -27.21 35.27
C PHE A 18 5.43 -26.87 34.90
N LEU A 19 6.13 -26.09 35.72
CA LEU A 19 7.53 -25.73 35.48
C LEU A 19 8.45 -26.96 35.56
N LYS A 20 8.18 -27.89 36.47
CA LYS A 20 8.94 -29.15 36.59
C LYS A 20 8.73 -30.05 35.37
N LYS A 21 7.49 -30.20 34.92
CA LYS A 21 7.12 -31.04 33.76
C LYS A 21 7.64 -30.48 32.44
N ASN A 22 7.65 -29.16 32.29
CA ASN A 22 8.01 -28.47 31.05
C ASN A 22 9.42 -27.84 31.09
N ARG A 23 10.26 -28.21 32.06
CA ARG A 23 11.60 -27.61 32.25
C ARG A 23 12.46 -27.66 30.98
N ILE A 24 12.38 -28.76 30.23
CA ILE A 24 13.19 -28.98 29.02
C ILE A 24 12.72 -28.03 27.91
N CYS A 25 11.44 -28.02 27.56
CA CYS A 25 10.92 -27.18 26.46
C CYS A 25 10.90 -25.68 26.78
N LEU A 26 10.86 -25.30 28.06
CA LEU A 26 10.98 -23.91 28.51
C LEU A 26 12.45 -23.43 28.62
N GLY A 27 13.40 -24.35 28.74
CA GLY A 27 14.84 -24.05 28.85
C GLY A 27 15.58 -24.15 27.52
N THR A 28 14.97 -24.75 26.50
CA THR A 28 15.54 -24.82 25.15
C THR A 28 15.28 -23.52 24.40
N TYR A 29 16.31 -23.03 23.71
CA TYR A 29 16.16 -21.97 22.72
C TYR A 29 16.03 -22.61 21.32
N ILE A 30 15.28 -21.95 20.45
CA ILE A 30 15.25 -22.28 19.03
C ILE A 30 15.87 -21.10 18.30
N GLU A 31 16.96 -21.36 17.60
CA GLU A 31 17.54 -20.35 16.72
C GLU A 31 16.79 -20.36 15.40
N PHE A 32 16.09 -19.26 15.10
CA PHE A 32 15.61 -19.03 13.75
C PHE A 32 16.78 -18.52 12.93
N THR A 33 17.47 -19.43 12.23
CA THR A 33 18.44 -19.04 11.23
C THR A 33 17.73 -18.15 10.21
N LYS A 34 18.17 -16.89 10.09
CA LYS A 34 17.73 -16.02 9.00
C LYS A 34 18.27 -16.63 7.71
N TYR A 35 17.51 -17.54 7.11
CA TYR A 35 17.72 -17.87 5.72
C TYR A 35 17.43 -16.59 4.92
N CYS A 36 18.49 -15.83 4.62
CA CYS A 36 18.52 -14.95 3.47
C CYS A 36 18.42 -15.85 2.24
N SER A 37 17.22 -16.34 1.97
CA SER A 37 16.90 -17.01 0.72
C SER A 37 17.06 -15.97 -0.37
N GLU A 38 18.23 -15.96 -0.99
CA GLU A 38 18.53 -15.18 -2.19
C GLU A 38 17.76 -15.68 -3.43
N ASN A 39 16.96 -16.74 -3.31
CA ASN A 39 16.26 -17.31 -4.46
C ASN A 39 14.78 -17.57 -4.18
N LYS A 40 13.96 -16.67 -4.75
CA LYS A 40 12.52 -16.82 -5.08
C LYS A 40 11.68 -17.45 -3.98
N LYS A 41 11.39 -16.67 -2.92
CA LYS A 41 10.28 -16.93 -2.01
C LYS A 41 9.02 -17.21 -2.85
N ARG A 42 8.32 -18.32 -2.57
CA ARG A 42 6.96 -18.65 -3.08
C ARG A 42 5.96 -17.58 -2.65
N ARG A 43 6.05 -16.41 -3.26
CA ARG A 43 5.16 -15.28 -3.04
C ARG A 43 4.02 -15.38 -4.03
N ARG A 44 2.88 -14.82 -3.63
CA ARG A 44 1.80 -14.52 -4.56
C ARG A 44 2.42 -13.75 -5.75
N PRO A 45 2.17 -14.16 -7.01
CA PRO A 45 2.66 -13.44 -8.16
C PRO A 45 2.30 -11.96 -8.05
N GLU A 46 3.31 -11.10 -8.20
CA GLU A 46 3.08 -9.67 -8.16
C GLU A 46 2.41 -9.25 -9.46
N LYS A 47 1.22 -8.65 -9.33
CA LYS A 47 0.56 -8.03 -10.47
C LYS A 47 1.31 -6.75 -10.85
N THR A 48 1.41 -6.50 -12.17
CA THR A 48 1.92 -5.25 -12.73
C THR A 48 1.12 -4.05 -12.22
N PHE A 49 1.69 -2.84 -12.32
CA PHE A 49 1.03 -1.63 -11.80
C PHE A 49 -0.32 -1.34 -12.49
N GLU A 50 -0.44 -1.67 -13.77
CA GLU A 50 -1.68 -1.49 -14.57
C GLU A 50 -2.79 -2.45 -14.14
N ASN A 51 -2.45 -3.70 -13.81
CA ASN A 51 -3.41 -4.77 -13.54
C ASN A 51 -3.84 -4.86 -12.05
N VAL A 52 -3.37 -3.96 -11.19
CA VAL A 52 -3.77 -3.91 -9.78
C VAL A 52 -4.95 -2.98 -9.54
N SER A 53 -5.72 -3.28 -8.48
CA SER A 53 -6.80 -2.41 -8.02
C SER A 53 -6.29 -1.03 -7.63
N GLU A 54 -7.17 -0.03 -7.71
CA GLU A 54 -6.89 1.36 -7.33
C GLU A 54 -6.34 1.47 -5.89
N ARG A 55 -6.91 0.72 -4.94
CA ARG A 55 -6.40 0.62 -3.56
C ARG A 55 -4.95 0.15 -3.52
N SER A 56 -4.59 -0.86 -4.30
CA SER A 56 -3.21 -1.35 -4.38
C SER A 56 -2.28 -0.34 -5.06
N ARG A 57 -2.71 0.36 -6.12
CA ARG A 57 -1.92 1.45 -6.72
C ARG A 57 -1.61 2.54 -5.71
N ARG A 58 -2.60 2.96 -4.92
CA ARG A 58 -2.43 3.94 -3.84
C ARG A 58 -1.44 3.46 -2.78
N GLN A 59 -1.48 2.18 -2.41
CA GLN A 59 -0.53 1.61 -1.45
C GLN A 59 0.89 1.55 -2.03
N LYS A 60 1.04 1.14 -3.31
CA LYS A 60 2.34 1.07 -4.00
C LYS A 60 3.01 2.45 -4.09
N THR A 61 2.25 3.51 -4.35
CA THR A 61 2.77 4.89 -4.42
C THR A 61 2.89 5.59 -3.06
N LYS A 62 2.49 4.96 -1.95
CA LYS A 62 2.44 5.59 -0.63
C LYS A 62 3.79 6.15 -0.18
N LYS A 63 4.90 5.47 -0.53
CA LYS A 63 6.25 5.91 -0.14
C LYS A 63 6.73 7.13 -0.91
N LEU A 64 6.29 7.32 -2.15
CA LEU A 64 6.75 8.41 -3.03
C LEU A 64 6.19 9.78 -2.61
N ARG A 65 4.94 9.82 -2.14
CA ARG A 65 4.24 11.08 -1.79
C ARG A 65 4.89 11.89 -0.66
N PRO A 66 5.39 11.30 0.44
CA PRO A 66 6.11 12.06 1.46
C PRO A 66 7.57 12.35 1.11
N GLN A 67 8.15 11.65 0.14
CA GLN A 67 9.58 11.77 -0.20
C GLN A 67 9.86 12.93 -1.15
N HIS A 68 8.90 13.29 -2.00
CA HIS A 68 9.07 14.24 -3.09
C HIS A 68 7.98 15.30 -3.06
N SER A 69 8.31 16.50 -3.53
CA SER A 69 7.34 17.57 -3.67
C SER A 69 6.36 17.26 -4.82
N PRO A 70 5.13 17.82 -4.79
CA PRO A 70 4.20 17.66 -5.90
C PRO A 70 4.73 18.24 -7.22
N GLU A 71 5.58 19.27 -7.18
CA GLU A 71 6.25 19.85 -8.35
C GLU A 71 7.25 18.87 -8.97
N GLU A 72 8.09 18.24 -8.15
CA GLU A 72 9.06 17.22 -8.60
C GLU A 72 8.35 16.03 -9.25
N LEU A 73 7.29 15.52 -8.61
CA LEU A 73 6.51 14.40 -9.13
C LEU A 73 5.82 14.75 -10.44
N SER A 74 5.32 15.98 -10.57
CA SER A 74 4.70 16.49 -11.79
C SER A 74 5.69 16.59 -12.94
N TYR A 75 6.89 17.11 -12.67
CA TYR A 75 7.97 17.19 -13.67
C TYR A 75 8.47 15.80 -14.08
N ALA A 76 8.64 14.89 -13.13
CA ALA A 76 9.02 13.50 -13.41
C ALA A 76 7.98 12.80 -14.31
N ALA A 77 6.68 12.97 -14.02
CA ALA A 77 5.62 12.46 -14.86
C ALA A 77 5.66 13.08 -16.28
N GLN A 78 5.84 14.39 -16.37
CA GLN A 78 5.98 15.10 -17.64
C GLN A 78 7.12 14.54 -18.50
N MET A 79 8.29 14.30 -17.91
CA MET A 79 9.47 13.77 -18.61
C MET A 79 9.28 12.31 -19.01
N SER A 80 8.68 11.49 -18.14
CA SER A 80 8.37 10.09 -18.46
C SER A 80 7.40 9.96 -19.64
N LEU A 81 6.43 10.87 -19.77
CA LEU A 81 5.51 10.84 -20.91
C LEU A 81 6.20 11.28 -22.21
N ARG A 82 7.15 12.21 -22.14
CA ARG A 82 7.96 12.61 -23.32
C ARG A 82 8.83 11.47 -23.81
N SER A 83 9.52 10.78 -22.90
CA SER A 83 10.38 9.66 -23.28
C SER A 83 9.58 8.51 -23.87
N PHE A 84 8.34 8.33 -23.43
CA PHE A 84 7.40 7.35 -24.02
C PHE A 84 6.75 7.83 -25.33
N GLY A 85 7.02 9.06 -25.79
CA GLY A 85 6.45 9.63 -27.02
C GLY A 85 5.04 10.24 -26.88
N GLN A 86 4.46 10.26 -25.68
CA GLN A 86 3.15 10.87 -25.41
C GLN A 86 3.29 12.39 -25.22
N MET A 87 3.59 13.08 -26.32
CA MET A 87 3.90 14.52 -26.31
C MET A 87 2.72 15.38 -25.86
N ASP A 88 1.50 15.05 -26.27
CA ASP A 88 0.33 15.86 -25.92
C ASP A 88 -0.08 15.70 -24.46
N ALA A 89 -0.03 14.47 -23.92
CA ALA A 89 -0.23 14.23 -22.49
C ALA A 89 0.82 14.98 -21.65
N SER A 90 2.09 14.99 -22.08
CA SER A 90 3.15 15.77 -21.42
C SER A 90 2.86 17.28 -21.45
N LYS A 91 2.40 17.82 -22.58
CA LYS A 91 2.03 19.25 -22.68
C LYS A 91 0.88 19.58 -21.74
N VAL A 92 -0.15 18.74 -21.65
CA VAL A 92 -1.29 18.94 -20.76
C VAL A 92 -0.86 18.97 -19.30
N ILE A 93 -0.01 18.02 -18.86
CA ILE A 93 0.52 18.03 -17.48
C ILE A 93 1.24 19.35 -17.22
N ARG A 94 2.19 19.74 -18.08
CA ARG A 94 2.93 21.01 -17.96
C ARG A 94 2.00 22.22 -17.82
N ASP A 95 0.98 22.28 -18.66
CA ASP A 95 0.07 23.43 -18.70
C ASP A 95 -0.77 23.53 -17.42
N ILE A 96 -1.15 22.40 -16.82
CA ILE A 96 -1.90 22.33 -15.57
C ILE A 96 -1.00 22.63 -14.36
N THR A 97 0.23 22.12 -14.37
CA THR A 97 1.12 22.19 -13.19
C THR A 97 1.94 23.47 -13.15
N THR A 98 2.40 23.97 -14.30
CA THR A 98 3.38 25.07 -14.37
C THR A 98 2.73 26.39 -14.76
N THR A 99 1.76 26.39 -15.68
CA THR A 99 1.18 27.65 -16.17
C THR A 99 0.06 28.16 -15.28
N SER A 100 -0.98 27.36 -15.06
CA SER A 100 -2.04 27.73 -14.12
C SER A 100 -2.95 26.53 -13.83
N PRO A 101 -3.29 26.26 -12.55
CA PRO A 101 -4.22 25.19 -12.20
C PRO A 101 -5.61 25.39 -12.81
N LYS A 102 -5.98 26.64 -13.15
CA LYS A 102 -7.25 26.95 -13.82
C LYS A 102 -7.33 26.40 -15.25
N ARG A 103 -6.20 26.03 -15.88
CA ARG A 103 -6.21 25.42 -17.21
C ARG A 103 -6.88 24.05 -17.23
N ALA A 104 -6.76 23.28 -16.14
CA ALA A 104 -7.47 22.00 -16.01
C ALA A 104 -8.99 22.18 -16.13
N LEU A 105 -9.53 23.22 -15.50
CA LEU A 105 -10.96 23.55 -15.60
C LEU A 105 -11.35 23.91 -17.04
N LYS A 106 -10.54 24.71 -17.74
CA LYS A 106 -10.78 25.08 -19.14
C LYS A 106 -10.80 23.86 -20.06
N TYR A 107 -9.87 22.92 -19.90
CA TYR A 107 -9.88 21.67 -20.67
C TYR A 107 -11.14 20.85 -20.39
N ARG A 108 -11.53 20.74 -19.12
CA ARG A 108 -12.75 20.02 -18.74
C ARG A 108 -14.00 20.63 -19.36
N THR A 109 -14.16 21.96 -19.30
CA THR A 109 -15.33 22.63 -19.88
C THR A 109 -15.37 22.52 -21.40
N ALA A 110 -14.21 22.68 -22.07
CA ALA A 110 -14.13 22.56 -23.52
C ALA A 110 -14.48 21.12 -23.98
N TYR A 111 -13.99 20.10 -23.27
CA TYR A 111 -14.31 18.71 -23.57
C TYR A 111 -15.81 18.43 -23.43
N GLN A 112 -16.42 18.89 -22.33
CA GLN A 112 -17.87 18.78 -22.12
C GLN A 112 -18.70 19.49 -23.20
N GLN A 113 -18.22 20.61 -23.75
CA GLN A 113 -18.90 21.34 -24.83
C GLN A 113 -18.82 20.62 -26.18
N LEU A 114 -17.75 19.87 -26.43
CA LEU A 114 -17.60 19.06 -27.65
C LEU A 114 -18.54 17.85 -27.66
N ASP A 115 -18.82 17.28 -26.49
CA ASP A 115 -19.73 16.13 -26.34
C ASP A 115 -21.21 16.51 -26.47
N ILE A 116 -21.54 17.81 -26.39
CA ILE A 116 -22.91 18.29 -26.62
C ILE A 116 -23.12 18.40 -28.13
N PRO A 117 -24.02 17.60 -28.74
CA PRO A 117 -24.32 17.73 -30.16
C PRO A 117 -24.79 19.15 -30.43
N GLN A 118 -24.10 19.86 -31.33
CA GLN A 118 -24.44 21.23 -31.68
C GLN A 118 -25.86 21.26 -32.26
N THR A 119 -26.87 21.57 -31.44
CA THR A 119 -28.18 21.95 -31.94
C THR A 119 -27.99 23.27 -32.67
N ARG A 120 -27.86 23.21 -34.00
CA ARG A 120 -27.89 24.38 -34.87
C ARG A 120 -29.24 25.07 -34.60
N LYS A 121 -29.19 26.21 -33.90
CA LYS A 121 -30.36 27.07 -33.77
C LYS A 121 -30.59 27.67 -35.17
N LEU A 122 -31.71 27.29 -35.78
CA LEU A 122 -32.23 27.87 -37.01
C LEU A 122 -32.63 29.34 -36.77
#